data_AF-A0A820T3H2-F1
#
_entry.id   AF-A0A820T3H2-F1
#
_cell.length_a   1.000
_cell.length_b   1.000
_cell.length_c   1.000
_cell.angle_alpha   90.00
_cell.angle_beta   90.00
_cell.angle_gamma   90.00
#
_symmetry.space_group_name_H-M   'P 1'
#
loop_
_entity.id
_entity.type
_entity.pdbx_description
1 polymer ?
#
loop_
_entity_poly.entity_id
_entity_poly.type
_entity_poly.pdbx_seq_one_letter_code
_entity_poly.pdbx_strand_id
1 'polypeptide(L)'
;MVFIGESGSGKSTCINYFANYFTHSSFDEANHYSNMKIVIPNSICPQINYGSTSNQHTERNVHDNPVSQTQDCTEYGFTWNGKHVKIVDTPGFNDTYSTKDDGNIQKILKKVSKFQLATAISITINGTNTRLSTSIKTTLTQLRGSLPDSVFQNLFFIFPNCTEETQNFNLRLIAEFNPSQQRTFNMQNSLFSIKDKSILQNSKLVKKMLQTWKDSVDTMADIMNEISQTSAASAQVFEDMRIKRERLIGHKENLIKKQKSLLNAIKTLDIEKDRLKNATKDQQANRNFAKQTAIPYIELEKKIVLQYNLYTP
;
A
#
# COMPACT_ATOMS: atom_id res chain seq x y z
N MET A 1 9.61 -9.08 -13.41
CA MET A 1 9.98 -7.89 -12.63
C MET A 1 8.71 -7.22 -12.13
N VAL A 2 8.63 -6.86 -10.86
CA VAL A 2 7.49 -6.11 -10.30
C VAL A 2 8.01 -4.79 -9.78
N PHE A 3 7.49 -3.69 -10.29
CA PHE A 3 7.89 -2.34 -9.86
C PHE A 3 6.98 -1.88 -8.72
N ILE A 4 7.61 -1.46 -7.62
CA ILE A 4 6.95 -1.03 -6.39
C ILE A 4 7.50 0.33 -5.99
N GLY A 5 6.64 1.27 -5.58
CA GLY A 5 7.07 2.60 -5.17
C GLY A 5 5.92 3.59 -5.08
N GLU A 6 6.17 4.73 -4.45
CA GLU A 6 5.19 5.81 -4.32
C GLU A 6 4.83 6.45 -5.67
N SER A 7 3.72 7.19 -5.69
CA SER A 7 3.41 8.09 -6.79
C SER A 7 4.56 9.10 -6.98
N GLY A 8 4.96 9.33 -8.23
CA GLY A 8 6.12 10.18 -8.54
C GLY A 8 7.49 9.59 -8.21
N SER A 9 7.60 8.34 -7.77
CA SER A 9 8.91 7.74 -7.46
C SER A 9 9.75 7.42 -8.71
N GLY A 10 9.18 7.46 -9.91
CA GLY A 10 9.86 7.20 -11.19
C GLY A 10 9.58 5.82 -11.81
N LYS A 11 8.61 5.05 -11.28
CA LYS A 11 8.26 3.70 -11.78
C LYS A 11 7.95 3.69 -13.28
N SER A 12 6.99 4.48 -13.73
CA SER A 12 6.54 4.53 -15.12
C SER A 12 7.68 4.90 -16.08
N THR A 13 8.53 5.84 -15.65
CA THR A 13 9.75 6.22 -16.36
C THR A 13 10.72 5.04 -16.48
N CYS A 14 11.01 4.33 -15.38
CA CYS A 14 11.83 3.12 -15.42
C CYS A 14 11.25 2.05 -16.35
N ILE A 15 9.94 1.83 -16.32
CA ILE A 15 9.27 0.83 -17.17
C ILE A 15 9.43 1.18 -18.65
N ASN A 16 9.28 2.46 -19.04
CA ASN A 16 9.55 2.88 -20.42
C ASN A 16 11.03 2.67 -20.80
N TYR A 17 11.98 2.93 -19.90
CA TYR A 17 13.39 2.63 -20.14
C TYR A 17 13.61 1.13 -20.39
N PHE A 18 13.09 0.26 -19.52
CA PHE A 18 13.19 -1.19 -19.70
C PHE A 18 12.49 -1.68 -20.96
N ALA A 19 11.36 -1.09 -21.34
CA ALA A 19 10.68 -1.41 -22.59
C ALA A 19 11.61 -1.21 -23.79
N ASN A 20 12.27 -0.05 -23.84
CA ASN A 20 13.24 0.27 -24.90
C ASN A 20 14.48 -0.64 -24.85
N TYR A 21 14.99 -0.93 -23.66
CA TYR A 21 16.11 -1.87 -23.48
C TYR A 21 15.78 -3.26 -24.04
N PHE A 22 14.60 -3.81 -23.70
CA PHE A 22 14.19 -5.13 -24.17
C PHE A 22 13.86 -5.17 -25.66
N THR A 23 13.46 -4.04 -26.26
CA THR A 23 13.18 -3.96 -27.71
C THR A 23 14.36 -3.47 -28.53
N HIS A 24 15.54 -3.31 -27.91
CA HIS A 24 16.74 -2.75 -28.53
C HIS A 24 16.47 -1.40 -29.23
N SER A 25 15.55 -0.62 -28.68
CA SER A 25 15.22 0.73 -29.15
C SER A 25 16.08 1.74 -28.39
N SER A 26 16.54 2.79 -29.07
CA SER A 26 17.53 3.71 -28.53
C SER A 26 17.16 5.16 -28.81
N PHE A 27 17.53 6.04 -27.89
CA PHE A 27 17.61 7.47 -28.15
C PHE A 27 18.89 7.74 -28.93
N ASP A 28 18.77 8.36 -30.11
CA ASP A 28 19.90 8.69 -30.98
C ASP A 28 19.80 10.11 -31.55
N GLU A 29 20.88 10.60 -32.18
CA GLU A 29 20.94 11.96 -32.74
C GLU A 29 19.98 12.18 -33.92
N ALA A 30 19.72 11.14 -34.73
CA ALA A 30 18.95 11.27 -35.96
C ALA A 30 17.43 11.20 -35.71
N ASN A 31 17.02 10.34 -34.79
CA ASN A 31 15.63 9.96 -34.57
C ASN A 31 15.09 10.50 -33.24
N HIS A 32 15.95 10.86 -32.28
CA HIS A 32 15.58 11.25 -30.93
C HIS A 32 14.57 10.28 -30.30
N TYR A 33 13.30 10.69 -30.17
CA TYR A 33 12.22 9.88 -29.59
C TYR A 33 11.48 9.00 -30.61
N SER A 34 11.69 9.20 -31.91
CA SER A 34 10.84 8.61 -32.97
C SER A 34 10.87 7.09 -32.98
N ASN A 35 12.00 6.50 -32.59
CA ASN A 35 12.18 5.04 -32.51
C ASN A 35 11.91 4.46 -31.11
N MET A 36 11.64 5.31 -30.12
CA MET A 36 11.44 4.88 -28.74
C MET A 36 10.08 4.20 -28.56
N LYS A 37 10.06 3.14 -27.76
CA LYS A 37 8.86 2.41 -27.35
C LYS A 37 8.28 3.01 -26.09
N ILE A 38 6.99 3.31 -26.12
CA ILE A 38 6.22 3.95 -25.07
C ILE A 38 5.09 2.99 -24.71
N VAL A 39 5.19 2.43 -23.51
CA VAL A 39 4.19 1.53 -22.93
C VAL A 39 3.32 2.25 -21.90
N ILE A 40 3.86 3.31 -21.29
CA ILE A 40 3.15 4.20 -20.37
C ILE A 40 3.30 5.65 -20.87
N PRO A 41 2.19 6.35 -21.19
CA PRO A 41 2.25 7.74 -21.64
C PRO A 41 2.90 8.69 -20.64
N ASN A 42 3.44 9.78 -21.16
CA ASN A 42 4.01 10.88 -20.38
C ASN A 42 3.86 12.22 -21.14
N SER A 43 4.32 13.32 -20.54
CA SER A 43 4.15 14.67 -21.07
C SER A 43 4.67 14.87 -22.50
N ILE A 44 5.77 14.22 -22.88
CA ILE A 44 6.37 14.36 -24.23
C ILE A 44 5.94 13.27 -25.21
N CYS A 45 5.51 12.14 -24.69
CA CYS A 45 5.05 10.98 -25.44
C CYS A 45 3.67 10.59 -24.92
N PRO A 46 2.62 11.34 -25.29
CA PRO A 46 1.27 11.16 -24.75
C PRO A 46 0.54 9.94 -25.34
N GLN A 47 1.10 9.30 -26.36
CA GLN A 47 0.50 8.16 -27.05
C GLN A 47 1.34 6.91 -26.85
N ILE A 48 0.66 5.81 -26.55
CA ILE A 48 1.25 4.47 -26.50
C ILE A 48 1.55 4.03 -27.92
N ASN A 49 2.77 3.56 -28.15
CA ASN A 49 3.19 3.06 -29.46
C ASN A 49 3.77 1.64 -29.39
N TYR A 50 3.73 1.00 -28.22
CA TYR A 50 4.23 -0.34 -28.01
C TYR A 50 3.44 -1.08 -26.93
N GLY A 51 3.25 -2.39 -27.11
CA GLY A 51 2.66 -3.25 -26.09
C GLY A 51 1.19 -2.98 -25.80
N SER A 52 0.30 -3.29 -26.74
CA SER A 52 -1.14 -3.37 -26.45
C SER A 52 -1.60 -4.81 -26.54
N THR A 53 -1.79 -5.45 -25.38
CA THR A 53 -2.65 -6.64 -25.30
C THR A 53 -3.35 -6.68 -23.93
N SER A 54 -4.68 -6.55 -24.00
CA SER A 54 -5.72 -6.82 -22.99
C SER A 54 -5.73 -5.99 -21.70
N ASN A 55 -6.01 -4.68 -21.80
CA ASN A 55 -7.20 -4.06 -21.21
C ASN A 55 -7.20 -2.57 -21.55
N GLN A 56 -8.38 -2.06 -21.88
CA GLN A 56 -8.63 -0.73 -22.41
C GLN A 56 -7.94 0.37 -21.58
N HIS A 57 -7.05 1.12 -22.23
CA HIS A 57 -6.57 2.39 -21.71
C HIS A 57 -7.74 3.37 -21.66
N THR A 58 -8.07 3.85 -20.46
CA THR A 58 -8.78 5.12 -20.28
C THR A 58 -7.80 6.17 -19.80
N GLU A 59 -6.77 6.46 -20.60
CA GLU A 59 -6.00 7.69 -20.48
C GLU A 59 -6.53 8.68 -21.52
N ARG A 60 -7.71 9.23 -21.26
CA ARG A 60 -8.17 10.46 -21.91
C ARG A 60 -8.26 11.52 -20.82
N ASN A 61 -7.17 12.28 -20.66
CA ASN A 61 -7.18 13.75 -20.56
C ASN A 61 -5.86 14.27 -19.96
N VAL A 62 -5.06 14.91 -20.81
CA VAL A 62 -3.78 15.57 -20.47
C VAL A 62 -4.01 16.97 -19.84
N HIS A 63 -5.26 17.32 -19.52
CA HIS A 63 -5.62 18.66 -19.06
C HIS A 63 -6.31 18.74 -17.69
N ASP A 64 -6.52 17.61 -17.02
CA ASP A 64 -6.95 17.61 -15.61
C ASP A 64 -5.75 17.32 -14.72
N ASN A 65 -5.68 17.98 -13.56
CA ASN A 65 -4.76 17.67 -12.46
C ASN A 65 -4.57 16.16 -12.30
N PRO A 66 -3.39 15.67 -11.86
CA PRO A 66 -3.03 14.25 -11.90
C PRO A 66 -3.86 13.49 -10.87
N VAL A 67 -5.11 13.20 -11.22
CA VAL A 67 -5.92 12.17 -10.62
C VAL A 67 -5.31 10.88 -11.16
N SER A 68 -4.22 10.47 -10.50
CA SER A 68 -3.95 9.07 -10.16
C SER A 68 -5.23 8.26 -10.27
N GLN A 69 -5.24 7.11 -10.96
CA GLN A 69 -5.88 5.86 -10.51
C GLN A 69 -5.65 4.72 -11.53
N THR A 70 -4.49 4.06 -11.47
CA THR A 70 -4.45 2.62 -11.77
C THR A 70 -5.05 1.90 -10.56
N GLN A 71 -6.28 1.39 -10.66
CA GLN A 71 -6.88 0.64 -9.54
C GLN A 71 -6.33 -0.79 -9.43
N ASP A 72 -5.64 -1.31 -10.45
CA ASP A 72 -5.09 -2.67 -10.53
C ASP A 72 -3.67 -2.70 -11.15
N CYS A 73 -2.97 -3.83 -10.99
CA CYS A 73 -1.63 -4.03 -11.54
C CYS A 73 -1.65 -4.31 -13.05
N THR A 74 -0.83 -3.58 -13.82
CA THR A 74 -0.71 -3.72 -15.29
C THR A 74 0.47 -4.61 -15.65
N GLU A 75 0.34 -5.45 -16.67
CA GLU A 75 1.42 -6.32 -17.17
C GLU A 75 1.91 -5.87 -18.54
N TYR A 76 3.23 -5.85 -18.72
CA TYR A 76 3.90 -5.61 -20.00
C TYR A 76 4.81 -6.80 -20.32
N GLY A 77 4.59 -7.43 -21.47
CA GLY A 77 5.35 -8.60 -21.92
C GLY A 77 6.44 -8.24 -22.91
N PHE A 78 7.62 -8.80 -22.72
CA PHE A 78 8.80 -8.61 -23.57
C PHE A 78 9.52 -9.93 -23.81
N THR A 79 10.42 -9.95 -24.79
CA THR A 79 11.37 -11.04 -25.02
C THR A 79 12.78 -10.50 -24.86
N TRP A 80 13.60 -11.15 -24.01
CA TRP A 80 14.99 -10.76 -23.77
C TRP A 80 15.86 -12.02 -23.74
N ASN A 81 16.89 -12.07 -24.58
CA ASN A 81 17.79 -13.23 -24.73
C ASN A 81 17.04 -14.57 -24.88
N GLY A 82 15.98 -14.57 -25.71
CA GLY A 82 15.13 -15.75 -25.94
C GLY A 82 14.21 -16.14 -24.78
N LYS A 83 14.19 -15.38 -23.67
CA LYS A 83 13.33 -15.60 -22.52
C LYS A 83 12.18 -14.61 -22.50
N HIS A 84 11.00 -15.07 -22.09
CA HIS A 84 9.86 -14.17 -21.85
C HIS A 84 10.04 -13.42 -20.53
N VAL A 85 10.08 -12.10 -20.61
CA VAL A 85 10.16 -11.21 -19.46
C VAL A 85 8.81 -10.52 -19.30
N LYS A 86 8.26 -10.55 -18.09
CA LYS A 86 7.08 -9.75 -17.72
C LYS A 86 7.47 -8.66 -16.74
N ILE A 87 7.08 -7.44 -17.06
CA ILE A 87 7.09 -6.32 -16.13
C ILE A 87 5.68 -6.16 -15.58
N VAL A 88 5.55 -6.05 -14.27
CA VAL A 88 4.30 -5.75 -13.59
C VAL A 88 4.42 -4.37 -12.96
N ASP A 89 3.57 -3.46 -13.39
CA ASP A 89 3.42 -2.15 -12.78
C ASP A 89 2.39 -2.21 -11.66
N THR A 90 2.72 -1.60 -10.53
CA THR A 90 1.85 -1.55 -9.35
C THR A 90 1.45 -0.11 -9.08
N PRO A 91 0.19 0.16 -8.69
CA PRO A 91 -0.24 1.50 -8.35
C PRO A 91 0.64 2.14 -7.26
N GLY A 92 0.77 3.47 -7.29
CA GLY A 92 1.46 4.19 -6.22
C GLY A 92 0.75 4.02 -4.86
N PHE A 93 1.50 3.91 -3.77
CA PHE A 93 0.87 3.73 -2.45
C PHE A 93 0.15 4.96 -1.90
N ASN A 94 0.56 6.17 -2.28
CA ASN A 94 -0.06 7.43 -1.82
C ASN A 94 -1.27 7.86 -2.67
N ASP A 95 -1.60 7.09 -3.70
CA ASP A 95 -2.59 7.43 -4.73
C ASP A 95 -4.03 7.11 -4.31
N THR A 96 -4.23 6.42 -3.18
CA THR A 96 -5.54 6.12 -2.62
C THR A 96 -5.78 6.90 -1.33
N TYR A 97 -6.65 7.91 -1.40
CA TYR A 97 -7.33 8.44 -0.21
C TYR A 97 -7.93 7.26 0.57
N SER A 98 -7.60 7.14 1.86
CA SER A 98 -7.93 6.08 2.84
C SER A 98 -6.92 4.92 2.95
N THR A 99 -6.26 4.82 4.11
CA THR A 99 -6.00 3.63 4.97
C THR A 99 -6.01 2.21 4.35
N LYS A 100 -5.53 2.00 3.12
CA LYS A 100 -5.59 0.73 2.39
C LYS A 100 -4.21 0.16 2.02
N ASP A 101 -3.17 0.41 2.81
CA ASP A 101 -1.84 -0.17 2.58
C ASP A 101 -1.89 -1.72 2.49
N ASP A 102 -2.68 -2.35 3.37
CA ASP A 102 -2.93 -3.80 3.34
C ASP A 102 -3.56 -4.26 2.01
N GLY A 103 -4.44 -3.45 1.41
CA GLY A 103 -5.09 -3.79 0.14
C GLY A 103 -4.13 -3.78 -1.04
N ASN A 104 -3.21 -2.81 -1.08
CA ASN A 104 -2.24 -2.68 -2.17
C ASN A 104 -1.23 -3.83 -2.16
N ILE A 105 -0.73 -4.21 -0.98
CA ILE A 105 0.19 -5.36 -0.89
C ILE A 105 -0.52 -6.68 -1.19
N GLN A 106 -1.76 -6.87 -0.76
CA GLN A 106 -2.51 -8.08 -1.14
C GLN A 106 -2.71 -8.18 -2.65
N LYS A 107 -2.94 -7.06 -3.35
CA LYS A 107 -2.99 -7.04 -4.82
C LYS A 107 -1.66 -7.45 -5.43
N ILE A 108 -0.55 -6.92 -4.93
CA ILE A 108 0.81 -7.27 -5.38
C ILE A 108 1.08 -8.76 -5.15
N LEU A 109 0.86 -9.28 -3.94
CA LEU A 109 1.07 -10.70 -3.61
C LEU A 109 0.20 -11.62 -4.47
N LYS A 110 -1.09 -11.29 -4.64
CA LYS A 110 -2.02 -12.05 -5.49
C LYS A 110 -1.59 -12.05 -6.96
N LYS A 111 -0.96 -10.98 -7.44
CA LYS A 111 -0.41 -10.92 -8.79
C LYS A 111 0.87 -11.75 -8.90
N VAL A 112 1.76 -11.59 -7.93
CA VAL A 112 3.05 -12.30 -7.86
C VAL A 112 2.86 -13.82 -7.75
N SER A 113 1.89 -14.28 -6.96
CA SER A 113 1.64 -15.73 -6.77
C SER A 113 1.18 -16.44 -8.04
N LYS A 114 0.77 -15.72 -9.08
CA LYS A 114 0.41 -16.28 -10.39
C LYS A 114 1.62 -16.59 -11.28
N PHE A 115 2.82 -16.10 -10.94
CA PHE A 115 4.02 -16.35 -11.75
C PHE A 115 4.76 -17.59 -11.24
N GLN A 116 5.11 -18.51 -12.15
CA GLN A 116 5.71 -19.82 -11.83
C GLN A 116 7.14 -19.74 -11.26
N LEU A 117 7.91 -18.72 -11.62
CA LEU A 117 9.31 -18.53 -11.24
C LEU A 117 9.54 -17.11 -10.73
N ALA A 118 10.53 -16.99 -9.85
CA ALA A 118 10.77 -15.82 -9.03
C ALA A 118 10.75 -14.49 -9.75
N THR A 119 10.15 -13.58 -9.03
CA THR A 119 9.95 -12.20 -9.37
C THR A 119 11.09 -11.38 -8.77
N ALA A 120 11.89 -10.72 -9.61
CA ALA A 120 12.67 -9.58 -9.16
C ALA A 120 11.69 -8.47 -8.74
N ILE A 121 11.69 -8.12 -7.45
CA ILE A 121 10.85 -7.05 -6.91
C ILE A 121 11.72 -5.80 -6.87
N SER A 122 11.42 -4.86 -7.75
CA SER A 122 12.15 -3.61 -7.95
C SER A 122 11.48 -2.49 -7.16
N ILE A 123 12.06 -2.13 -6.02
CA ILE A 123 11.68 -1.00 -5.19
C ILE A 123 12.26 0.28 -5.83
N THR A 124 11.38 1.16 -6.28
CA THR A 124 11.74 2.43 -6.91
C THR A 124 11.57 3.57 -5.90
N ILE A 125 12.68 4.23 -5.54
CA ILE A 125 12.73 5.35 -4.59
C ILE A 125 13.40 6.53 -5.28
N ASN A 126 12.75 7.69 -5.36
CA ASN A 126 13.36 8.84 -5.99
C ASN A 126 14.68 9.23 -5.28
N GLY A 127 15.81 9.09 -5.97
CA GLY A 127 17.14 9.28 -5.39
C GLY A 127 17.49 10.74 -5.09
N THR A 128 16.72 11.70 -5.60
CA THR A 128 16.90 13.13 -5.27
C THR A 128 16.26 13.52 -3.94
N ASN A 129 15.42 12.65 -3.37
CA ASN A 129 14.77 12.90 -2.08
C ASN A 129 15.72 12.57 -0.93
N THR A 130 15.77 13.42 0.10
CA THR A 130 16.61 13.20 1.30
C THR A 130 15.92 12.36 2.38
N ARG A 131 14.60 12.17 2.27
CA ARG A 131 13.77 11.49 3.28
C ARG A 131 13.16 10.22 2.73
N LEU A 132 13.11 9.18 3.56
CA LEU A 132 12.27 8.02 3.34
C LEU A 132 10.88 8.37 3.85
N SER A 133 9.90 8.29 2.96
CA SER A 133 8.50 8.52 3.30
C SER A 133 7.96 7.40 4.20
N THR A 134 6.98 7.75 5.04
CA THR A 134 6.27 6.80 5.89
C THR A 134 5.60 5.69 5.08
N SER A 135 5.13 6.00 3.87
CA SER A 135 4.43 5.05 3.01
C SER A 135 5.37 4.03 2.36
N ILE A 136 6.56 4.41 1.87
CA ILE A 136 7.59 3.41 1.49
C ILE A 136 8.03 2.57 2.68
N LYS A 137 8.29 3.20 3.84
CA LYS A 137 8.71 2.46 5.03
C LYS A 137 7.66 1.42 5.46
N THR A 138 6.39 1.82 5.47
CA THR A 138 5.25 0.95 5.80
C THR A 138 5.13 -0.17 4.77
N THR A 139 5.26 0.14 3.48
CA THR A 139 5.25 -0.85 2.39
C THR A 139 6.36 -1.89 2.55
N LEU A 140 7.61 -1.46 2.74
CA LEU A 140 8.74 -2.37 2.91
C LEU A 140 8.57 -3.26 4.15
N THR A 141 8.07 -2.69 5.25
CA THR A 141 7.76 -3.44 6.47
C THR A 141 6.68 -4.50 6.22
N GLN A 142 5.60 -4.15 5.53
CA GLN A 142 4.54 -5.08 5.23
C GLN A 142 4.97 -6.14 4.20
N LEU A 143 5.80 -5.79 3.20
CA LEU A 143 6.41 -6.74 2.26
C LEU A 143 7.30 -7.75 3.01
N ARG A 144 8.11 -7.30 3.98
CA ARG A 144 8.93 -8.19 4.81
C ARG A 144 8.09 -9.22 5.57
N GLY A 145 6.93 -8.80 6.09
CA GLY A 145 5.98 -9.72 6.73
C GLY A 145 5.11 -10.53 5.77
N SER A 146 5.25 -10.35 4.46
CA SER A 146 4.41 -10.99 3.42
C SER A 146 5.19 -11.93 2.52
N LEU A 147 6.48 -11.66 2.33
CA LEU A 147 7.33 -12.39 1.43
C LEU A 147 8.15 -13.43 2.21
N PRO A 148 8.43 -14.60 1.61
CA PRO A 148 9.45 -15.50 2.13
C PRO A 148 10.81 -14.79 2.20
N ASP A 149 11.64 -15.12 3.20
CA ASP A 149 12.97 -14.49 3.36
C ASP A 149 13.84 -14.63 2.10
N SER A 150 13.79 -15.77 1.42
CA SER A 150 14.51 -15.99 0.15
C SER A 150 14.10 -15.03 -0.96
N VAL A 151 12.84 -14.57 -0.97
CA VAL A 151 12.34 -13.57 -1.91
C VAL A 151 12.69 -12.18 -1.43
N PHE A 152 12.57 -11.92 -0.13
CA PHE A 152 12.90 -10.63 0.45
C PHE A 152 14.39 -10.29 0.29
N GLN A 153 15.26 -11.29 0.26
CA GLN A 153 16.67 -11.11 -0.09
C GLN A 153 16.86 -10.73 -1.57
N ASN A 154 15.87 -10.99 -2.44
CA ASN A 154 15.85 -10.67 -3.87
C ASN A 154 15.15 -9.35 -4.19
N LEU A 155 15.14 -8.40 -3.25
CA LEU A 155 14.74 -7.03 -3.53
C LEU A 155 15.84 -6.29 -4.31
N PHE A 156 15.42 -5.54 -5.32
CA PHE A 156 16.25 -4.65 -6.11
C PHE A 156 15.85 -3.22 -5.79
N PHE A 157 16.80 -2.37 -5.40
CA PHE A 157 16.55 -0.95 -5.16
C PHE A 157 17.02 -0.16 -6.37
N ILE A 158 16.10 0.60 -6.97
CA ILE A 158 16.40 1.47 -8.12
C ILE A 158 16.12 2.90 -7.69
N PHE A 159 17.15 3.74 -7.80
CA PHE A 159 17.09 5.18 -7.52
C PHE A 159 17.08 5.96 -8.83
N PRO A 160 15.90 6.25 -9.39
CA PRO A 160 15.77 7.04 -10.60
C PRO A 160 16.12 8.52 -10.39
N ASN A 161 16.28 9.23 -11.50
CA ASN A 161 16.61 10.65 -11.61
C ASN A 161 17.94 11.08 -10.97
N CYS A 162 18.83 10.14 -10.65
CA CYS A 162 20.16 10.45 -10.13
C CYS A 162 21.23 9.47 -10.63
N THR A 163 22.47 9.90 -10.49
CA THR A 163 23.69 9.10 -10.53
C THR A 163 24.17 8.83 -9.10
N GLU A 164 25.18 8.00 -8.90
CA GLU A 164 25.80 7.78 -7.58
C GLU A 164 26.24 9.11 -6.93
N GLU A 165 26.84 9.99 -7.72
CA GLU A 165 27.34 11.30 -7.27
C GLU A 165 26.23 12.31 -6.93
N THR A 166 25.05 12.16 -7.54
CA THR A 166 23.93 13.12 -7.39
C THR A 166 22.80 12.59 -6.51
N GLN A 167 22.97 11.40 -5.92
CA GLN A 167 22.02 10.83 -4.99
C GLN A 167 22.02 11.63 -3.67
N ASN A 168 20.86 12.19 -3.33
CA ASN A 168 20.62 12.84 -2.04
C ASN A 168 19.99 11.89 -1.03
N PHE A 169 19.45 10.75 -1.47
CA PHE A 169 18.84 9.75 -0.62
C PHE A 169 19.88 9.05 0.26
N ASN A 170 19.62 8.98 1.57
CA ASN A 170 20.51 8.30 2.50
C ASN A 170 20.15 6.80 2.60
N LEU A 171 21.02 5.93 2.10
CA LEU A 171 20.83 4.47 2.13
C LEU A 171 20.66 3.92 3.55
N ARG A 172 21.13 4.61 4.60
CA ARG A 172 20.91 4.21 6.00
C ARG A 172 19.42 4.13 6.35
N LEU A 173 18.57 4.88 5.67
CA LEU A 173 17.12 4.88 5.89
C LEU A 173 16.45 3.56 5.50
N ILE A 174 17.09 2.77 4.63
CA ILE A 174 16.61 1.44 4.23
C ILE A 174 17.51 0.30 4.75
N ALA A 175 18.50 0.60 5.58
CA ALA A 175 19.46 -0.40 6.07
C ALA A 175 18.78 -1.56 6.84
N GLU A 176 17.66 -1.30 7.51
CA GLU A 176 16.88 -2.34 8.22
C GLU A 176 16.29 -3.41 7.29
N PHE A 177 16.20 -3.12 5.98
CA PHE A 177 15.75 -4.03 4.94
C PHE A 177 16.92 -4.74 4.22
N ASN A 178 18.14 -4.54 4.70
CA ASN A 178 19.37 -5.18 4.22
C ASN A 178 19.54 -5.12 2.69
N PRO A 179 19.53 -3.93 2.07
CA PRO A 179 19.77 -3.80 0.64
C PRO A 179 21.15 -4.35 0.30
N SER A 180 21.22 -5.34 -0.59
CA SER A 180 22.51 -5.79 -1.13
C SER A 180 23.10 -4.68 -1.99
N GLN A 181 24.39 -4.37 -1.82
CA GLN A 181 25.09 -3.41 -2.68
C GLN A 181 24.99 -3.80 -4.15
N GLN A 182 25.10 -5.09 -4.47
CA GLN A 182 24.96 -5.64 -5.82
C GLN A 182 23.54 -5.47 -6.40
N ARG A 183 22.54 -5.13 -5.58
CA ARG A 183 21.14 -4.98 -6.00
C ARG A 183 20.62 -3.57 -5.77
N THR A 184 21.52 -2.60 -5.66
CA THR A 184 21.24 -1.19 -5.42
C THR A 184 21.78 -0.40 -6.61
N PHE A 185 20.91 0.27 -7.36
CA PHE A 185 21.28 0.89 -8.62
C PHE A 185 20.81 2.35 -8.68
N ASN A 186 21.68 3.23 -9.15
CA ASN A 186 21.35 4.59 -9.54
C ASN A 186 21.12 4.64 -11.05
N MET A 187 20.02 5.23 -11.48
CA MET A 187 19.72 5.32 -12.91
C MET A 187 19.23 6.73 -13.26
N GLN A 188 20.02 7.47 -14.03
CA GLN A 188 19.64 8.79 -14.50
C GLN A 188 18.65 8.67 -15.67
N ASN A 189 17.37 8.50 -15.33
CA ASN A 189 16.31 8.21 -16.29
C ASN A 189 15.48 9.45 -16.71
N SER A 190 16.09 10.63 -16.74
CA SER A 190 15.39 11.90 -17.00
C SER A 190 14.91 12.11 -18.44
N LEU A 191 15.24 11.21 -19.39
CA LEU A 191 14.86 11.35 -20.80
C LEU A 191 13.34 11.47 -20.97
N PHE A 192 12.54 10.63 -20.29
CA PHE A 192 11.07 10.74 -20.37
C PHE A 192 10.45 11.72 -19.37
N SER A 193 11.27 12.47 -18.64
CA SER A 193 10.84 13.45 -17.63
C SER A 193 10.98 14.90 -18.11
N ILE A 194 11.44 15.14 -19.34
CA ILE A 194 11.51 16.50 -19.90
C ILE A 194 10.12 17.10 -20.08
N LYS A 195 10.01 18.43 -19.92
CA LYS A 195 8.73 19.14 -20.01
C LYS A 195 8.40 19.60 -21.43
N ASP A 196 9.43 19.87 -22.22
CA ASP A 196 9.30 20.48 -23.55
C ASP A 196 10.35 19.90 -24.50
N LYS A 197 9.92 19.55 -25.71
CA LYS A 197 10.79 19.04 -26.79
C LYS A 197 11.67 20.12 -27.40
N SER A 198 11.43 21.41 -27.13
CA SER A 198 12.33 22.50 -27.54
C SER A 198 13.78 22.28 -27.06
N ILE A 199 13.98 21.52 -25.98
CA ILE A 199 15.30 21.11 -25.48
C ILE A 199 16.14 20.36 -26.53
N LEU A 200 15.49 19.70 -27.50
CA LEU A 200 16.15 18.96 -28.58
C LEU A 200 16.86 19.89 -29.59
N GLN A 201 16.54 21.19 -29.60
CA GLN A 201 17.25 22.18 -30.41
C GLN A 201 18.62 22.53 -29.83
N ASN A 202 18.87 22.20 -28.55
CA ASN A 202 20.15 22.47 -27.89
C ASN A 202 21.09 21.26 -28.00
N SER A 203 22.05 21.33 -28.92
CA SER A 203 23.00 20.26 -29.20
C SER A 203 23.80 19.80 -27.97
N LYS A 204 24.13 20.70 -27.04
CA LYS A 204 24.83 20.35 -25.80
C LYS A 204 23.95 19.51 -24.87
N LEU A 205 22.67 19.85 -24.76
CA LEU A 205 21.71 19.10 -23.95
C LEU A 205 21.40 17.74 -24.59
N VAL A 206 21.24 17.67 -25.91
CA VAL A 206 21.06 16.41 -26.64
C VAL A 206 22.26 15.47 -26.42
N LYS A 207 23.50 15.98 -26.54
CA LYS A 207 24.70 15.19 -26.23
C LYS A 207 24.70 14.64 -24.80
N LYS A 208 24.29 15.44 -23.83
CA LYS A 208 24.14 14.98 -22.44
C LYS A 208 23.07 13.89 -22.32
N MET A 209 21.92 14.06 -22.96
CA MET A 209 20.82 13.08 -22.96
C MET A 209 21.27 11.75 -23.58
N LEU A 210 22.06 11.79 -24.67
CA LEU A 210 22.62 10.59 -25.29
C LEU A 210 23.57 9.85 -24.37
N GLN A 211 24.46 10.57 -23.67
CA GLN A 211 25.36 9.96 -22.71
C GLN A 211 24.58 9.32 -21.55
N THR A 212 23.68 10.09 -20.95
CA THR A 212 22.79 9.61 -19.89
C THR A 212 21.94 8.40 -20.29
N TRP A 213 21.49 8.34 -21.55
CA TRP A 213 20.79 7.19 -22.09
C TRP A 213 21.70 5.95 -22.12
N LYS A 214 22.92 6.08 -22.65
CA LYS A 214 23.91 4.99 -22.68
C LYS A 214 24.22 4.48 -21.27
N ASP A 215 24.50 5.37 -20.33
CA ASP A 215 24.78 5.00 -18.94
C ASP A 215 23.59 4.26 -18.31
N SER A 216 22.36 4.66 -18.65
CA SER A 216 21.15 3.98 -18.19
C SER A 216 20.94 2.61 -18.83
N VAL A 217 21.35 2.44 -20.09
CA VAL A 217 21.34 1.13 -20.78
C VAL A 217 22.31 0.17 -20.10
N ASP A 218 23.51 0.63 -19.75
CA ASP A 218 24.48 -0.16 -18.99
C ASP A 218 23.92 -0.54 -17.61
N THR A 219 23.31 0.42 -16.91
CA THR A 219 22.63 0.17 -15.62
C THR A 219 21.53 -0.90 -15.74
N MET A 220 20.72 -0.86 -16.81
CA MET A 220 19.68 -1.88 -17.04
C MET A 220 20.28 -3.25 -17.38
N ALA A 221 21.41 -3.29 -18.07
CA ALA A 221 22.15 -4.52 -18.33
C ALA A 221 22.64 -5.16 -17.02
N ASP A 222 23.21 -4.36 -16.11
CA ASP A 222 23.66 -4.82 -14.79
C ASP A 222 22.50 -5.35 -13.95
N ILE A 223 21.38 -4.63 -13.90
CA ILE A 223 20.15 -5.07 -13.23
C ILE A 223 19.70 -6.43 -13.79
N MET A 224 19.65 -6.56 -15.11
CA MET A 224 19.18 -7.80 -15.74
C MET A 224 20.15 -8.96 -15.58
N ASN A 225 21.45 -8.70 -15.58
CA ASN A 225 22.46 -9.69 -15.27
C ASN A 225 22.25 -10.24 -13.86
N GLU A 226 22.07 -9.37 -12.86
CA GLU A 226 21.83 -9.79 -11.48
C GLU A 226 20.51 -10.52 -11.28
N ILE A 227 19.45 -10.08 -11.97
CA ILE A 227 18.16 -10.81 -11.99
C ILE A 227 18.35 -12.22 -12.56
N SER A 228 19.17 -12.38 -13.60
CA SER A 228 19.39 -13.68 -14.25
C SER A 228 20.18 -14.67 -13.41
N GLN A 229 21.04 -14.18 -12.51
CA GLN A 229 21.84 -14.98 -11.59
C GLN A 229 21.12 -15.30 -10.27
N THR A 230 20.02 -14.58 -10.00
CA THR A 230 19.25 -14.75 -8.76
C THR A 230 18.49 -16.07 -8.75
N SER A 231 18.70 -16.90 -7.71
CA SER A 231 17.99 -18.16 -7.52
C SER A 231 16.49 -17.92 -7.46
N ALA A 232 15.74 -18.54 -8.36
CA ALA A 232 14.31 -18.34 -8.39
C ALA A 232 13.64 -19.04 -7.18
N ALA A 233 13.13 -18.26 -6.21
CA ALA A 233 12.10 -18.72 -5.29
C ALA A 233 10.89 -19.29 -6.07
N SER A 234 10.47 -20.51 -5.73
CA SER A 234 9.35 -21.17 -6.41
C SER A 234 8.03 -20.47 -6.10
N ALA A 235 7.10 -20.47 -7.07
CA ALA A 235 5.75 -19.95 -6.89
C ALA A 235 5.00 -20.57 -5.70
N GLN A 236 5.32 -21.82 -5.37
CA GLN A 236 4.73 -22.54 -4.23
C GLN A 236 5.04 -21.84 -2.90
N VAL A 237 6.28 -21.33 -2.71
CA VAL A 237 6.65 -20.63 -1.47
C VAL A 237 5.87 -19.31 -1.32
N PHE A 238 5.59 -18.62 -2.44
CA PHE A 238 4.74 -17.44 -2.43
C PHE A 238 3.29 -17.75 -2.07
N GLU A 239 2.73 -18.81 -2.67
CA GLU A 239 1.34 -19.20 -2.42
C GLU A 239 1.15 -19.69 -0.98
N ASP A 240 2.08 -20.46 -0.43
CA ASP A 240 2.06 -20.89 0.96
C ASP A 240 2.09 -19.71 1.93
N MET A 241 2.96 -18.72 1.68
CA MET A 241 3.02 -17.50 2.49
C MET A 241 1.73 -16.67 2.38
N ARG A 242 1.16 -16.57 1.17
CA ARG A 242 -0.13 -15.89 0.94
C ARG A 242 -1.24 -16.55 1.76
N ILE A 243 -1.38 -17.86 1.69
CA ILE A 243 -2.40 -18.63 2.44
C ILE A 243 -2.21 -18.47 3.96
N LYS A 244 -0.97 -18.57 4.46
CA LYS A 244 -0.66 -18.35 5.89
C LYS A 244 -1.07 -16.94 6.33
N ARG A 245 -0.79 -15.92 5.51
CA ARG A 245 -1.15 -14.53 5.80
C ARG A 245 -2.67 -14.32 5.80
N GLU A 246 -3.39 -14.86 4.81
CA GLU A 246 -4.86 -14.79 4.77
C GLU A 246 -5.49 -15.42 6.01
N ARG A 247 -4.97 -16.56 6.47
CA ARG A 247 -5.40 -17.19 7.73
C ARG A 247 -5.13 -16.29 8.94
N LEU A 248 -3.96 -15.65 9.03
CA LEU A 248 -3.63 -14.74 10.14
C LEU A 248 -4.55 -13.52 10.17
N ILE A 249 -4.85 -12.94 9.01
CA ILE A 249 -5.79 -11.82 8.88
C ILE A 249 -7.18 -12.25 9.36
N GLY A 250 -7.68 -13.42 8.92
CA GLY A 250 -8.96 -13.95 9.40
C GLY A 250 -9.00 -14.19 10.91
N HIS A 251 -7.91 -14.71 11.50
CA HIS A 251 -7.81 -14.85 12.97
C HIS A 251 -7.83 -13.50 13.68
N LYS A 252 -7.09 -12.51 13.18
CA LYS A 252 -7.08 -11.14 13.72
C LYS A 252 -8.47 -10.52 13.70
N GLU A 253 -9.20 -10.63 12.59
CA GLU A 253 -10.57 -10.13 12.48
C GLU A 253 -11.53 -10.81 13.48
N ASN A 254 -11.40 -12.12 13.67
CA ASN A 254 -12.18 -12.86 14.66
C ASN A 254 -11.85 -12.42 16.10
N LEU A 255 -10.58 -12.17 16.41
CA LEU A 255 -10.18 -11.64 17.71
C LEU A 255 -10.75 -10.24 17.95
N ILE A 256 -10.75 -9.37 16.92
CA ILE A 256 -11.36 -8.04 17.00
C ILE A 256 -12.89 -8.14 17.25
N LYS A 257 -13.58 -9.07 16.57
CA LYS A 257 -15.01 -9.31 16.81
C LYS A 257 -15.28 -9.77 18.24
N LYS A 258 -14.47 -10.72 18.75
CA LYS A 258 -14.57 -11.18 20.15
C LYS A 258 -14.31 -10.05 21.15
N GLN A 259 -13.29 -9.22 20.90
CA GLN A 259 -12.97 -8.07 21.74
C GLN A 259 -14.14 -7.06 21.81
N LYS A 260 -14.77 -6.76 20.66
CA LYS A 260 -15.96 -5.90 20.62
C LYS A 260 -17.14 -6.51 21.39
N SER A 261 -17.36 -7.82 21.26
CA SER A 261 -18.40 -8.52 22.01
C SER A 261 -18.16 -8.47 23.52
N LEU A 262 -16.91 -8.65 23.95
CA LEU A 262 -16.49 -8.50 25.36
C LEU A 262 -16.73 -7.08 25.87
N LEU A 263 -16.39 -6.05 25.10
CA LEU A 263 -16.63 -4.66 25.47
C LEU A 263 -18.13 -4.37 25.63
N ASN A 264 -18.97 -4.91 24.77
CA ASN A 264 -20.43 -4.79 24.91
C ASN A 264 -20.94 -5.51 26.18
N ALA A 265 -20.43 -6.71 26.47
CA ALA A 265 -20.80 -7.45 27.67
C ALA A 265 -20.40 -6.71 28.95
N ILE A 266 -19.20 -6.12 28.99
CA ILE A 266 -18.75 -5.26 30.10
C ILE A 266 -19.70 -4.08 30.28
N LYS A 267 -20.08 -3.39 29.19
CA LYS A 267 -21.02 -2.26 29.25
C LYS A 267 -22.39 -2.67 29.79
N THR A 268 -22.90 -3.84 29.40
CA THR A 268 -24.15 -4.37 29.95
C THR A 268 -24.03 -4.72 31.43
N LEU A 269 -22.91 -5.35 31.85
CA LEU A 269 -22.67 -5.66 33.25
C LEU A 269 -22.61 -4.41 34.13
N ASP A 270 -22.02 -3.32 33.64
CA ASP A 270 -22.02 -2.04 34.36
C ASP A 270 -23.45 -1.48 34.54
N ILE A 271 -24.28 -1.54 33.49
CA ILE A 271 -25.70 -1.11 33.58
C ILE A 271 -26.47 -1.96 34.60
N GLU A 272 -26.31 -3.28 34.56
CA GLU A 272 -26.99 -4.18 35.51
C GLU A 272 -26.49 -3.99 36.94
N LYS A 273 -25.19 -3.72 37.12
CA LYS A 273 -24.63 -3.39 38.44
C LYS A 273 -25.24 -2.11 39.01
N ASP A 274 -25.42 -1.08 38.20
CA ASP A 274 -26.09 0.15 38.62
C ASP A 274 -27.57 -0.07 38.95
N ARG A 275 -28.29 -0.87 38.16
CA ARG A 275 -29.67 -1.28 38.44
C ARG A 275 -29.78 -2.01 39.77
N LEU A 276 -28.90 -2.98 40.01
CA LEU A 276 -28.89 -3.78 41.23
C LEU A 276 -28.58 -2.93 42.46
N LYS A 277 -27.65 -1.96 42.33
CA LYS A 277 -27.36 -0.98 43.37
C LYS A 277 -28.57 -0.12 43.73
N ASN A 278 -29.33 0.33 42.73
CA ASN A 278 -30.56 1.11 42.95
C ASN A 278 -31.66 0.25 43.59
N ALA A 279 -31.92 -0.95 43.06
CA ALA A 279 -32.91 -1.87 43.63
C ALA A 279 -32.59 -2.23 45.09
N THR A 280 -31.31 -2.40 45.44
CA THR A 280 -30.88 -2.67 46.82
C THR A 280 -31.16 -1.48 47.74
N LYS A 281 -30.94 -0.25 47.27
CA LYS A 281 -31.31 0.97 48.02
C LYS A 281 -32.82 1.05 48.23
N ASP A 282 -33.60 0.80 47.19
CA ASP A 282 -35.07 0.84 47.28
C ASP A 282 -35.60 -0.24 48.24
N GLN A 283 -35.04 -1.44 48.20
CA GLN A 283 -35.38 -2.51 49.14
C GLN A 283 -35.06 -2.12 50.59
N GLN A 284 -33.92 -1.47 50.86
CA GLN A 284 -33.58 -0.98 52.19
C GLN A 284 -34.54 0.12 52.67
N ALA A 285 -34.93 1.04 51.78
CA ALA A 285 -35.91 2.08 52.10
C ALA A 285 -37.30 1.49 52.41
N ASN A 286 -37.72 0.47 51.67
CA ASN A 286 -39.04 -0.16 51.82
C ASN A 286 -39.17 -1.12 53.01
N ARG A 287 -38.08 -1.57 53.65
CA ARG A 287 -38.14 -2.42 54.87
C ARG A 287 -38.91 -1.77 56.02
N ASN A 288 -38.99 -0.44 56.05
CA ASN A 288 -39.68 0.30 57.11
C ASN A 288 -41.20 0.46 56.86
N PHE A 289 -41.68 0.14 55.66
CA PHE A 289 -43.11 0.28 55.30
C PHE A 289 -43.96 -0.97 55.56
N ALA A 290 -43.35 -2.16 55.68
CA ALA A 290 -44.06 -3.44 55.83
C ALA A 290 -44.50 -3.79 57.27
N LYS A 291 -44.44 -2.85 58.23
CA LYS A 291 -45.06 -3.05 59.54
C LYS A 291 -46.56 -2.80 59.41
N GLN A 292 -47.34 -3.86 59.14
CA GLN A 292 -48.78 -3.82 59.40
C GLN A 292 -48.99 -3.70 60.91
N THR A 293 -49.35 -2.50 61.38
CA THR A 293 -49.95 -2.33 62.70
C THR A 293 -51.35 -2.94 62.65
N ALA A 294 -51.52 -4.11 63.24
CA ALA A 294 -52.86 -4.59 63.59
C ALA A 294 -53.40 -3.66 64.68
N ILE A 295 -54.25 -2.71 64.30
CA ILE A 295 -54.96 -1.87 65.26
C ILE A 295 -56.09 -2.73 65.82
N PRO A 296 -56.13 -3.01 67.14
CA PRO A 296 -57.25 -3.73 67.75
C PRO A 296 -58.54 -2.92 67.52
N TYR A 297 -59.62 -3.61 67.12
CA TYR A 297 -60.93 -3.00 66.79
C TYR A 297 -61.43 -1.96 67.81
N ILE A 298 -61.09 -2.16 69.10
CA ILE A 298 -61.45 -1.28 70.22
C ILE A 298 -60.85 0.15 70.09
N GLU A 299 -59.68 0.32 69.46
CA GLU A 299 -59.10 1.65 69.23
C GLU A 299 -59.71 2.39 68.03
N LEU A 300 -60.26 1.64 67.06
CA LEU A 300 -60.92 2.24 65.90
C LEU A 300 -62.25 2.89 66.32
N GLU A 301 -63.02 2.21 67.17
CA GLU A 301 -64.29 2.74 67.69
C GLU A 301 -64.07 4.01 68.54
N LYS A 302 -63.02 4.06 69.38
CA LYS A 302 -62.70 5.28 70.15
C LYS A 302 -62.38 6.48 69.26
N LYS A 303 -61.66 6.28 68.15
CA LYS A 303 -61.36 7.37 67.20
C LYS A 303 -62.60 7.85 66.43
N ILE A 304 -63.49 6.94 66.05
CA ILE A 304 -64.74 7.29 65.35
C ILE A 304 -65.69 8.04 66.30
N VAL A 305 -65.82 7.60 67.55
CA VAL A 305 -66.66 8.28 68.58
C VAL A 305 -66.12 9.69 68.89
N LEU A 306 -64.80 9.88 68.94
CA LEU A 306 -64.19 11.20 69.12
C LEU A 306 -64.43 12.15 67.93
N GLN A 307 -64.56 11.63 66.71
CA GLN A 307 -64.87 12.43 65.51
C GLN A 307 -66.35 12.83 65.44
N TYR A 308 -67.27 11.97 65.90
CA TYR A 308 -68.70 12.25 65.91
C TYR A 308 -69.11 13.26 67.00
N ASN A 309 -68.39 13.32 68.13
CA ASN A 309 -68.68 14.28 69.22
C ASN A 309 -68.21 15.73 68.94
N LEU A 310 -67.62 16.00 67.77
CA LEU A 310 -67.26 17.35 67.31
C LEU A 310 -68.31 17.97 66.37
N TYR A 311 -69.40 17.25 66.02
CA TYR A 311 -70.40 17.66 65.04
C TYR A 311 -71.86 17.37 65.45
N THR A 312 -72.18 17.54 66.73
CA THR A 312 -73.58 17.65 67.20
C THR A 312 -73.72 18.91 68.06
N PRO A 313 -74.82 19.69 67.90
CA PRO A 313 -74.83 21.15 68.01
C PRO A 313 -74.51 21.73 69.38
#